data_AF-A0A7V5X3F2-F1
#
_entry.id   AF-A0A7V5X3F2-F1
#
_cell.length_a   1.000
_cell.length_b   1.000
_cell.length_c   1.000
_cell.angle_alpha   90.00
_cell.angle_beta   90.00
_cell.angle_gamma   90.00
#
_symmetry.space_group_name_H-M   'P 1'
#
loop_
_entity.id
_entity.type
_entity.pdbx_description
1 polymer ?
#
loop_
_entity_poly.entity_id
_entity_poly.type
_entity_poly.pdbx_seq_one_letter_code
_entity_poly.pdbx_strand_id
1 'polypeptide(L)'
;MQNDNSDITRSLFQNIQAMNVSEKLDLARKAGKEARSILMRDTNRLVQLAVIASPKITESEVLMIAGNRQINDEVLRHISTNREWMKNYQIKLALVNNPKTPLSIALKQVPYLKQRDLSLLAKSKAVPRPITILANQRMKEIRK
;
A
#
# COMPACT_ATOMS: atom_id res chain seq x y z
N MET A 1 -34.45 -39.05 -5.78
CA MET A 1 -34.15 -38.41 -7.08
C MET A 1 -35.03 -37.20 -7.23
N GLN A 2 -34.46 -36.00 -7.12
CA GLN A 2 -34.73 -34.80 -7.93
C GLN A 2 -34.16 -33.55 -7.23
N ASN A 3 -32.96 -33.19 -7.68
CA ASN A 3 -32.41 -31.84 -7.86
C ASN A 3 -32.32 -30.90 -6.64
N ASP A 4 -31.30 -31.12 -5.80
CA ASP A 4 -30.58 -30.06 -5.09
C ASP A 4 -29.77 -29.21 -6.09
N ASN A 5 -30.46 -28.48 -6.96
CA ASN A 5 -29.85 -27.49 -7.85
C ASN A 5 -30.09 -26.09 -7.29
N SER A 6 -29.33 -25.75 -6.26
CA SER A 6 -28.98 -24.36 -6.00
C SER A 6 -27.47 -24.27 -5.80
N ASP A 7 -26.73 -24.56 -6.86
CA ASP A 7 -25.38 -24.02 -7.04
C ASP A 7 -25.52 -22.49 -7.09
N ILE A 8 -25.59 -21.87 -5.91
CA ILE A 8 -25.51 -20.43 -5.77
C ILE A 8 -24.11 -20.08 -6.25
N THR A 9 -24.00 -19.54 -7.46
CA THR A 9 -22.75 -19.02 -8.02
C THR A 9 -22.19 -17.98 -7.06
N ARG A 10 -21.31 -18.42 -6.15
CA ARG A 10 -20.69 -17.54 -5.15
C ARG A 10 -19.82 -16.53 -5.86
N SER A 11 -19.92 -15.28 -5.45
CA SER A 11 -19.05 -14.22 -5.99
C SER A 11 -17.58 -14.51 -5.63
N LEU A 12 -16.65 -13.97 -6.41
CA LEU A 12 -15.21 -14.08 -6.13
C LEU A 12 -14.88 -13.65 -4.70
N PHE A 13 -15.54 -12.60 -4.21
CA PHE A 13 -15.41 -12.13 -2.83
C PHE A 13 -15.86 -13.19 -1.82
N GLN A 14 -17.05 -13.78 -1.99
CA GLN A 14 -17.56 -14.83 -1.10
C GLN A 14 -16.65 -16.06 -1.09
N ASN A 15 -16.12 -16.45 -2.25
CA ASN A 15 -15.18 -17.56 -2.36
C ASN A 15 -13.89 -17.29 -1.60
N ILE A 16 -13.30 -16.10 -1.77
CA ILE A 16 -12.08 -15.72 -1.04
C ILE A 16 -12.34 -15.61 0.47
N GLN A 17 -13.51 -15.12 0.90
CA GLN A 17 -13.84 -15.04 2.32
C GLN A 17 -13.96 -16.43 2.98
N ALA A 18 -14.45 -17.43 2.24
CA ALA A 18 -14.55 -18.81 2.73
C ALA A 18 -13.21 -19.55 2.78
N MET A 19 -12.16 -19.03 2.13
CA MET A 19 -10.83 -19.64 2.12
C MET A 19 -10.13 -19.51 3.46
N ASN A 20 -9.36 -20.55 3.82
CA ASN A 20 -8.42 -20.47 4.94
C ASN A 20 -7.17 -19.63 4.56
N VAL A 21 -6.31 -19.36 5.54
CA VAL A 21 -5.12 -18.52 5.33
C VAL A 21 -4.18 -19.12 4.29
N SER A 22 -3.94 -20.43 4.32
CA SER A 22 -3.03 -21.10 3.37
C SER A 22 -3.52 -20.96 1.93
N GLU A 23 -4.81 -21.19 1.69
CA GLU A 23 -5.45 -21.04 0.38
C GLU A 23 -5.36 -19.60 -0.13
N LYS A 24 -5.55 -18.61 0.76
CA LYS A 24 -5.38 -17.20 0.43
C LYS A 24 -3.95 -16.85 0.06
N LEU A 25 -2.95 -17.40 0.76
CA LEU A 25 -1.53 -17.20 0.44
C LEU A 25 -1.19 -17.78 -0.94
N ASP A 26 -1.68 -18.98 -1.25
CA ASP A 26 -1.49 -19.61 -2.56
C ASP A 26 -2.20 -18.83 -3.66
N LEU A 27 -3.42 -18.37 -3.40
CA LEU A 27 -4.18 -17.54 -4.34
C LEU A 27 -3.44 -16.23 -4.63
N ALA A 28 -2.90 -15.54 -3.63
CA ALA A 28 -2.19 -14.26 -3.79
C ALA A 28 -1.06 -14.31 -4.84
N ARG A 29 -0.37 -15.45 -4.97
CA ARG A 29 0.72 -15.65 -5.95
C ARG A 29 0.23 -15.72 -7.39
N LYS A 30 -0.94 -16.31 -7.62
CA LYS A 30 -1.48 -16.58 -8.97
C LYS A 30 -2.65 -15.69 -9.39
N ALA A 31 -3.27 -15.01 -8.41
CA ALA A 31 -4.45 -14.18 -8.53
C ALA A 31 -4.35 -13.11 -9.61
N GLY A 32 -5.49 -12.85 -10.26
CA GLY A 32 -5.71 -11.64 -11.05
C GLY A 32 -5.90 -10.40 -10.17
N LYS A 33 -5.96 -9.23 -10.80
CA LYS A 33 -6.09 -7.91 -10.14
C LYS A 33 -7.26 -7.85 -9.15
N GLU A 34 -8.42 -8.39 -9.51
CA GLU A 34 -9.61 -8.38 -8.65
C GLU A 34 -9.43 -9.21 -7.38
N ALA A 35 -8.93 -10.44 -7.51
CA ALA A 35 -8.64 -11.28 -6.34
C ALA A 35 -7.57 -10.64 -5.44
N ARG A 36 -6.54 -10.00 -6.01
CA ARG A 36 -5.55 -9.25 -5.21
C ARG A 36 -6.16 -8.08 -4.46
N SER A 37 -7.06 -7.32 -5.08
CA SER A 37 -7.71 -6.18 -4.41
C SER A 37 -8.58 -6.62 -3.22
N ILE A 38 -9.22 -7.78 -3.33
CA ILE A 38 -9.98 -8.41 -2.24
C ILE A 38 -9.02 -8.88 -1.14
N LEU A 39 -7.98 -9.63 -1.50
CA LEU A 39 -6.98 -10.14 -0.55
C LEU A 39 -6.21 -9.03 0.18
N MET A 40 -6.00 -7.86 -0.43
CA MET A 40 -5.38 -6.71 0.24
C MET A 40 -6.20 -6.14 1.40
N ARG A 41 -7.50 -6.43 1.45
CA ARG A 41 -8.39 -6.03 2.55
C ARG A 41 -8.47 -7.08 3.67
N ASP A 42 -7.77 -8.20 3.51
CA ASP A 42 -7.74 -9.26 4.52
C ASP A 42 -7.12 -8.75 5.83
N THR A 43 -7.63 -9.18 6.97
CA THR A 43 -7.12 -8.77 8.29
C THR A 43 -5.78 -9.44 8.60
N ASN A 44 -5.49 -10.59 7.96
CA ASN A 44 -4.24 -11.29 8.13
C ASN A 44 -3.11 -10.61 7.37
N ARG A 45 -2.12 -10.13 8.13
CA ARG A 45 -0.91 -9.48 7.62
C ARG A 45 -0.13 -10.34 6.61
N LEU A 46 -0.08 -11.66 6.81
CA LEU A 46 0.65 -12.56 5.90
C LEU A 46 -0.01 -12.62 4.51
N VAL A 47 -1.34 -12.54 4.45
CA VAL A 47 -2.08 -12.48 3.19
C VAL A 47 -1.77 -11.19 2.44
N GLN A 48 -1.80 -10.05 3.14
CA GLN A 48 -1.42 -8.76 2.55
C GLN A 48 0.02 -8.77 2.03
N LEU A 49 0.95 -9.37 2.77
CA LEU A 49 2.35 -9.52 2.36
C LEU A 49 2.51 -10.45 1.14
N ALA A 50 1.75 -11.55 1.07
CA ALA A 50 1.79 -12.43 -0.08
C ALA A 50 1.29 -11.75 -1.36
N VAL A 51 0.30 -10.84 -1.24
CA VAL A 51 -0.19 -10.09 -2.39
C VAL A 51 0.82 -9.05 -2.85
N ILE A 52 1.43 -8.26 -1.94
CA ILE A 52 2.45 -7.27 -2.35
C ILE A 52 3.70 -7.94 -2.95
N ALA A 53 4.03 -9.15 -2.50
CA ALA A 53 5.12 -9.95 -3.04
C ALA A 53 4.75 -10.73 -4.31
N SER A 54 3.52 -10.61 -4.81
CA SER A 54 3.05 -11.33 -6.00
C SER A 54 3.86 -10.91 -7.23
N PRO A 55 4.36 -11.85 -8.06
CA PRO A 55 5.09 -11.50 -9.28
C PRO A 55 4.21 -10.81 -10.32
N LYS A 56 2.88 -10.90 -10.19
CA LYS A 56 1.90 -10.25 -11.07
C LYS A 56 1.47 -8.87 -10.58
N ILE A 57 2.06 -8.35 -9.49
CA ILE A 57 1.69 -7.04 -8.98
C ILE A 57 2.20 -5.95 -9.92
N THR A 58 1.34 -4.97 -10.17
CA THR A 58 1.68 -3.83 -11.02
C THR A 58 2.07 -2.62 -10.17
N GLU A 59 2.85 -1.72 -10.75
CA GLU A 59 3.26 -0.48 -10.09
C GLU A 59 2.04 0.41 -9.72
N SER A 60 0.99 0.41 -10.53
CA SER A 60 -0.27 1.10 -10.22
C SER A 60 -0.97 0.54 -8.98
N GLU A 61 -0.95 -0.79 -8.79
CA GLU A 61 -1.46 -1.42 -7.58
C GLU A 61 -0.60 -1.06 -6.37
N VAL A 62 0.73 -1.07 -6.52
CA VAL A 62 1.67 -0.67 -5.45
C VAL A 62 1.41 0.76 -5.01
N LEU A 63 1.21 1.70 -5.95
CA LEU A 63 0.85 3.08 -5.63
C LEU A 63 -0.44 3.17 -4.82
N MET A 64 -1.46 2.42 -5.24
CA MET A 64 -2.76 2.39 -4.54
C MET A 64 -2.63 1.82 -3.12
N ILE A 65 -1.80 0.78 -2.94
CA ILE A 65 -1.52 0.17 -1.64
C ILE A 65 -0.70 1.12 -0.75
N ALA A 66 0.30 1.80 -1.31
CA ALA A 66 1.14 2.76 -0.57
C ALA A 66 0.31 3.92 0.02
N GLY A 67 -0.75 4.35 -0.66
CA GLY A 67 -1.68 5.37 -0.17
C GLY A 67 -2.79 4.84 0.76
N ASN A 68 -2.93 3.52 0.92
CA ASN A 68 -4.02 2.94 1.71
C ASN A 68 -3.76 3.07 3.22
N ARG A 69 -4.63 3.82 3.91
CA ARG A 69 -4.49 4.10 5.36
C ARG A 69 -4.87 2.92 6.26
N GLN A 70 -5.50 1.88 5.71
CA GLN A 70 -5.89 0.65 6.42
C GLN A 70 -4.84 -0.46 6.30
N ILE A 71 -3.81 -0.24 5.47
CA ILE A 71 -2.81 -1.28 5.22
C ILE A 71 -1.90 -1.49 6.43
N ASN A 72 -1.43 -2.73 6.60
CA ASN A 72 -0.42 -3.02 7.59
C ASN A 72 0.91 -2.33 7.26
N ASP A 73 1.60 -1.82 8.27
CA ASP A 73 2.85 -1.06 8.12
C ASP A 73 4.02 -1.91 7.58
N GLU A 74 3.97 -3.23 7.79
CA GLU A 74 4.95 -4.17 7.22
C GLU A 74 4.86 -4.27 5.70
N VAL A 75 3.67 -4.07 5.11
CA VAL A 75 3.51 -3.97 3.65
C VAL A 75 4.18 -2.69 3.14
N LEU A 76 4.03 -1.58 3.86
CA LEU A 76 4.67 -0.30 3.52
C LEU A 76 6.20 -0.38 3.64
N ARG A 77 6.71 -1.13 4.64
CA ARG A 77 8.13 -1.47 4.73
C ARG A 77 8.59 -2.23 3.50
N HIS A 78 7.87 -3.27 3.09
CA HIS A 78 8.20 -4.04 1.89
C HIS A 78 8.27 -3.14 0.64
N ILE A 79 7.28 -2.27 0.44
CA ILE A 79 7.29 -1.30 -0.66
C ILE A 79 8.55 -0.43 -0.63
N SER A 80 8.91 0.10 0.54
CA SER A 80 10.06 1.00 0.70
C SER A 80 11.41 0.35 0.42
N THR A 81 11.50 -0.98 0.50
CA THR A 81 12.74 -1.74 0.22
C THR A 81 12.93 -2.03 -1.27
N ASN A 82 11.87 -1.94 -2.07
CA ASN A 82 11.94 -2.19 -3.51
C ASN A 82 12.47 -0.97 -4.26
N ARG A 83 13.69 -1.06 -4.78
CA ARG A 83 14.36 0.06 -5.46
C ARG A 83 13.63 0.54 -6.71
N GLU A 84 12.98 -0.36 -7.46
CA GLU A 84 12.26 0.01 -8.69
C GLU A 84 11.03 0.85 -8.37
N TRP A 85 10.22 0.44 -7.40
CA TRP A 85 9.06 1.23 -6.95
C TRP A 85 9.49 2.56 -6.32
N MET A 86 10.63 2.58 -5.63
CA MET A 86 11.18 3.81 -5.06
C MET A 86 11.81 4.75 -6.11
N LYS A 87 11.85 4.41 -7.41
CA LYS A 87 12.11 5.41 -8.47
C LYS A 87 10.86 6.25 -8.75
N ASN A 88 9.68 5.71 -8.50
CA ASN A 88 8.42 6.40 -8.76
C ASN A 88 8.15 7.49 -7.72
N TYR A 89 8.04 8.71 -8.22
CA TYR A 89 7.73 9.89 -7.40
C TYR A 89 6.40 9.73 -6.63
N GLN A 90 5.36 9.22 -7.29
CA GLN A 90 4.03 9.09 -6.69
C GLN A 90 4.02 8.08 -5.54
N ILE A 91 4.80 7.00 -5.66
CA ILE A 91 4.94 6.00 -4.58
C ILE A 91 5.64 6.64 -3.38
N LYS A 92 6.72 7.40 -3.57
CA LYS A 92 7.36 8.16 -2.48
C LYS A 92 6.37 9.08 -1.78
N LEU A 93 5.63 9.87 -2.56
CA LEU A 93 4.66 10.83 -2.05
C LEU A 93 3.54 10.12 -1.26
N ALA A 94 3.04 9.00 -1.78
CA ALA A 94 2.02 8.19 -1.11
C ALA A 94 2.52 7.64 0.23
N LEU A 95 3.73 7.07 0.26
CA LEU A 95 4.36 6.59 1.50
C LEU A 95 4.50 7.70 2.53
N VAL A 96 4.96 8.89 2.15
CA VAL A 96 5.13 10.01 3.09
C VAL A 96 3.81 10.50 3.67
N ASN A 97 2.73 10.48 2.88
CA ASN A 97 1.41 10.92 3.33
C ASN A 97 0.63 9.84 4.10
N ASN A 98 1.07 8.57 4.06
CA ASN A 98 0.39 7.49 4.74
C ASN A 98 0.76 7.46 6.24
N PRO A 99 -0.21 7.58 7.16
CA PRO A 99 0.05 7.58 8.60
C PRO A 99 0.56 6.24 9.15
N LYS A 100 0.38 5.14 8.42
CA LYS A 100 0.91 3.82 8.77
C LYS A 100 2.34 3.60 8.30
N THR A 101 2.88 4.48 7.46
CA THR A 101 4.30 4.39 7.06
C THR A 101 5.17 4.64 8.28
N PRO A 102 6.14 3.76 8.58
CA PRO A 102 7.09 4.00 9.66
C PRO A 102 7.82 5.33 9.48
N LEU A 103 7.92 6.11 10.56
CA LEU A 103 8.45 7.47 10.53
C LEU A 103 9.83 7.55 9.87
N SER A 104 10.71 6.59 10.17
CA SER A 104 12.06 6.52 9.60
C SER A 104 12.07 6.36 8.08
N ILE A 105 11.10 5.65 7.51
CA ILE A 105 10.96 5.50 6.05
C ILE A 105 10.45 6.81 5.46
N ALA A 106 9.39 7.37 6.03
CA ALA A 106 8.79 8.61 5.51
C ALA A 106 9.79 9.77 5.51
N LEU A 107 10.53 9.97 6.61
CA LEU A 107 11.55 11.03 6.71
C LEU A 107 12.64 10.92 5.64
N LYS A 108 13.08 9.70 5.30
CA LYS A 108 14.07 9.48 4.23
C LYS A 108 13.56 9.90 2.85
N GLN A 109 12.24 9.91 2.63
CA GLN A 109 11.67 10.25 1.33
C GLN A 109 11.41 11.74 1.14
N VAL A 110 11.22 12.50 2.23
CA VAL A 110 10.91 13.95 2.19
C VAL A 110 11.89 14.75 1.32
N PRO A 111 13.23 14.56 1.39
CA PRO A 111 14.17 15.35 0.58
C PRO A 111 14.00 15.21 -0.93
N TYR A 112 13.37 14.13 -1.40
CA TYR A 112 13.12 13.85 -2.81
C TYR A 112 11.77 14.39 -3.33
N LEU A 113 10.97 15.02 -2.47
CA LEU A 113 9.68 15.57 -2.85
C LEU A 113 9.83 16.92 -3.57
N LYS A 114 8.92 17.21 -4.50
CA LYS A 114 8.88 18.48 -5.23
C LYS A 114 8.40 19.61 -4.32
N GLN A 115 8.80 20.84 -4.64
CA GLN A 115 8.49 22.03 -3.83
C GLN A 115 6.99 22.20 -3.54
N ARG A 116 6.13 21.97 -4.55
CA ARG A 116 4.67 22.02 -4.38
C ARG A 116 4.19 21.07 -3.27
N ASP A 117 4.64 19.82 -3.31
CA ASP A 117 4.18 18.79 -2.38
C ASP A 117 4.81 18.96 -1.00
N LEU A 118 6.04 19.47 -0.91
CA LEU A 118 6.64 19.89 0.36
C LEU A 118 5.82 20.99 1.06
N SER A 119 5.27 21.94 0.29
CA SER A 119 4.40 23.01 0.82
C SER A 119 3.09 22.48 1.36
N LEU A 120 2.49 21.50 0.67
CA LEU A 120 1.28 20.83 1.14
C LEU A 120 1.58 19.99 2.39
N LEU A 121 2.68 19.24 2.38
CA LEU A 121 3.10 18.37 3.47
C LEU A 121 3.41 19.18 4.75
N ALA A 122 4.09 20.32 4.61
CA ALA A 122 4.43 21.22 5.71
C ALA A 122 3.20 21.76 6.47
N LYS A 123 2.03 21.82 5.81
CA LYS A 123 0.76 22.29 6.38
C LYS A 123 -0.18 21.15 6.78
N SER A 124 0.16 19.92 6.46
CA SER A 124 -0.73 18.77 6.64
C SER A 124 -0.82 18.36 8.11
N LYS A 125 -2.05 18.20 8.60
CA LYS A 125 -2.35 17.59 9.91
C LYS A 125 -2.41 16.07 9.86
N ALA A 126 -2.36 15.48 8.67
CA ALA A 126 -2.49 14.04 8.47
C ALA A 126 -1.17 13.28 8.69
N VAL A 127 -0.04 13.98 8.77
CA VAL A 127 1.30 13.39 8.91
C VAL A 127 1.93 13.79 10.26
N PRO A 128 2.81 12.94 10.83
CA PRO A 128 3.56 13.26 12.04
C PRO A 128 4.33 14.58 11.98
N ARG A 129 4.39 15.30 13.11
CA ARG A 129 5.08 16.60 13.25
C ARG A 129 6.55 16.59 12.79
N PRO A 130 7.37 15.54 13.00
CA PRO A 130 8.74 15.52 12.48
C PRO A 130 8.81 15.64 10.95
N ILE A 131 7.82 15.09 10.23
CA ILE A 131 7.74 15.17 8.77
C ILE A 131 7.45 16.61 8.34
N THR A 132 6.52 17.30 9.02
CA THR A 132 6.17 18.69 8.68
C THR A 132 7.33 19.65 8.97
N ILE A 133 8.10 19.41 10.05
CA ILE A 133 9.31 20.17 10.35
C ILE A 133 10.35 20.00 9.24
N LEU A 134 10.66 18.76 8.86
CA LEU A 134 11.63 18.47 7.80
C LEU A 134 11.20 19.05 6.45
N ALA A 135 9.90 18.97 6.12
CA ALA A 135 9.36 19.56 4.90
C ALA A 135 9.55 21.09 4.87
N ASN A 136 9.26 21.77 5.99
CA ASN A 136 9.48 23.22 6.12
C ASN A 136 10.95 23.61 5.99
N GLN A 137 11.85 22.85 6.61
CA GLN A 137 13.29 23.07 6.47
C GLN A 137 13.73 22.93 5.01
N ARG A 138 13.32 21.84 4.35
CA ARG A 138 13.67 21.58 2.95
C ARG A 138 13.16 22.66 2.00
N MET A 139 11.96 23.19 2.24
CA MET A 139 11.44 24.31 1.44
C MET A 139 12.28 25.59 1.57
N LYS A 140 12.82 25.88 2.77
CA LYS A 140 13.67 27.05 2.98
C LYS A 140 14.99 26.92 2.23
N GLU A 141 15.55 25.71 2.17
CA GLU A 141 16.77 25.42 1.41
C GLU A 141 16.58 25.61 -0.10
N ILE A 142 15.44 25.17 -0.67
CA ILE A 142 15.17 25.26 -2.11
C ILE A 142 14.90 26.71 -2.56
N ARG A 143 14.47 27.59 -1.65
CA ARG A 143 14.17 29.00 -1.94
C ARG A 143 15.39 29.93 -1.85
N LYS A 144 16.48 29.46 -1.26
CA LYS A 144 17.76 30.17 -1.23
C LYS A 144 18.52 29.92 -2.53
#